data_AF-A0A8S3U6N0-F1
#
_entry.id   AF-A0A8S3U6N0-F1
#
_cell.length_a   1.000
_cell.length_b   1.000
_cell.length_c   1.000
_cell.angle_alpha   90.00
_cell.angle_beta   90.00
_cell.angle_gamma   90.00
#
_symmetry.space_group_name_H-M   'P 1'
#
loop_
_entity.id
_entity.type
_entity.pdbx_description
1 polymer ?
#
loop_
_entity_poly.entity_id
_entity_poly.type
_entity_poly.pdbx_seq_one_letter_code
_entity_poly.pdbx_strand_id
1 'polypeptide(L)'
;MFYFDAWTYTIRKGGKSDAITALNIIGNTHTDMCSASKLYLTLDFTLWNGYANLAIYNANYMSTIIYQNKGILESIPDLTFFNLARNVVMTGSPQVFSSGLAFEPDVFSRYKAFAPYAYYKNGVIRLYDLSLSYVYQTSVDSEWYYNLESRKWDNASSIVTERHQRNGSTDIQDENIVMYFAKQEDGYWSQPYFDCGFSDIWLVTFSVPIFGQDATGKPAFKGVAFIDMNLNDTDINQCDLDDDDESIDIFLNVFRGTHECLPDTKVN
;
A
#
# COMPACT_ATOMS: atom_id res chain seq x y z
N MET A 1 -7.12 35.92 -12.58
CA MET A 1 -7.31 35.46 -11.20
C MET A 1 -8.45 34.46 -11.26
N PHE A 2 -8.13 33.18 -11.51
CA PHE A 2 -9.13 32.13 -11.68
C PHE A 2 -9.15 31.33 -10.38
N TYR A 3 -10.28 31.39 -9.68
CA TYR A 3 -10.60 30.49 -8.59
C TYR A 3 -10.85 29.10 -9.20
N PHE A 4 -10.02 28.13 -8.85
CA PHE A 4 -10.32 26.72 -9.08
C PHE A 4 -11.02 26.21 -7.81
N ASP A 5 -12.34 26.06 -7.87
CA ASP A 5 -13.07 25.33 -6.85
C ASP A 5 -12.74 23.84 -7.03
N ALA A 6 -11.81 23.34 -6.20
CA ALA A 6 -11.55 21.92 -6.06
C ALA A 6 -12.79 21.26 -5.47
N TRP A 7 -13.39 20.31 -6.19
CA TRP A 7 -14.51 19.52 -5.68
C TRP A 7 -13.98 18.52 -4.64
N THR A 8 -13.81 18.96 -3.39
CA THR A 8 -13.59 18.06 -2.27
C THR A 8 -14.94 17.42 -1.90
N TYR A 9 -15.18 16.19 -2.34
CA TYR A 9 -16.33 15.40 -1.90
C TYR A 9 -16.05 14.87 -0.49
N THR A 10 -16.43 15.64 0.53
CA THR A 10 -16.44 15.14 1.91
C THR A 10 -17.71 14.34 2.12
N ILE A 11 -17.57 13.03 2.07
CA ILE A 11 -18.64 12.07 2.32
C ILE A 11 -18.54 11.68 3.80
N ARG A 12 -19.59 11.90 4.61
CA ARG A 12 -19.55 11.68 6.06
C ARG A 12 -20.36 10.43 6.40
N LYS A 13 -19.80 9.58 7.27
CA LYS A 13 -20.42 8.32 7.72
C LYS A 13 -21.90 8.50 8.11
N GLY A 14 -22.78 7.67 7.54
CA GLY A 14 -24.17 7.48 8.00
C GLY A 14 -25.29 7.92 7.05
N GLY A 15 -24.99 8.41 5.85
CA GLY A 15 -26.00 8.77 4.85
C GLY A 15 -26.10 7.77 3.70
N LYS A 16 -27.29 7.27 3.38
CA LYS A 16 -27.59 6.52 2.14
C LYS A 16 -27.13 7.25 0.86
N SER A 17 -27.13 8.58 0.87
CA SER A 17 -26.64 9.42 -0.24
C SER A 17 -25.15 9.29 -0.51
N ASP A 18 -24.39 8.95 0.52
CA ASP A 18 -22.96 9.18 0.59
C ASP A 18 -22.18 8.02 -0.08
N ALA A 19 -22.60 6.78 0.17
CA ALA A 19 -22.10 5.61 -0.56
C ALA A 19 -22.50 5.66 -2.05
N ILE A 20 -23.78 5.89 -2.36
CA ILE A 20 -24.26 5.96 -3.76
C ILE A 20 -23.55 7.07 -4.55
N THR A 21 -23.26 8.20 -3.92
CA THR A 21 -22.48 9.28 -4.56
C THR A 21 -21.06 8.84 -4.86
N ALA A 22 -20.36 8.21 -3.90
CA ALA A 22 -19.03 7.67 -4.14
C ALA A 22 -19.00 6.65 -5.26
N LEU A 23 -20.01 5.78 -5.33
CA LEU A 23 -20.13 4.76 -6.37
C LEU A 23 -20.39 5.37 -7.75
N ASN A 24 -21.24 6.38 -7.84
CA ASN A 24 -21.43 7.10 -9.09
C ASN A 24 -20.15 7.81 -9.55
N ILE A 25 -19.35 8.33 -8.61
CA ILE A 25 -18.06 8.96 -8.92
C ILE A 25 -17.06 7.92 -9.44
N ILE A 26 -16.94 6.76 -8.79
CA ILE A 26 -16.03 5.68 -9.20
C ILE A 26 -16.48 5.07 -10.54
N GLY A 27 -17.78 4.78 -10.69
CA GLY A 27 -18.34 4.17 -11.90
C GLY A 27 -18.35 5.08 -13.14
N ASN A 28 -18.42 6.41 -12.97
CA ASN A 28 -18.35 7.38 -14.06
C ASN A 28 -16.97 8.04 -14.15
N THR A 29 -15.92 7.22 -14.13
CA THR A 29 -14.53 7.70 -14.22
C THR A 29 -14.29 8.42 -15.56
N HIS A 30 -13.81 9.67 -15.49
CA HIS A 30 -13.38 10.46 -16.64
C HIS A 30 -11.98 11.06 -16.37
N THR A 31 -11.17 11.27 -17.42
CA THR A 31 -9.82 11.85 -17.30
C THR A 31 -9.80 13.27 -16.71
N ASP A 32 -10.95 13.95 -16.70
CA ASP A 32 -11.10 15.31 -16.16
C ASP A 32 -11.20 15.34 -14.62
N MET A 33 -11.15 14.18 -13.94
CA MET A 33 -11.29 14.04 -12.49
C MET A 33 -10.03 14.35 -11.68
N CYS A 34 -8.93 14.76 -12.32
CA CYS A 34 -7.70 15.15 -11.63
C CYS A 34 -7.84 16.38 -10.71
N SER A 35 -8.98 17.07 -10.73
CA SER A 35 -9.34 18.13 -9.79
C SER A 35 -10.06 17.64 -8.52
N ALA A 36 -10.51 16.38 -8.47
CA ALA A 36 -11.22 15.75 -7.35
C ALA A 36 -10.44 14.50 -6.91
N SER A 37 -9.40 14.70 -6.11
CA SER A 37 -8.35 13.68 -5.94
C SER A 37 -8.61 12.65 -4.85
N LYS A 38 -9.60 12.85 -3.96
CA LYS A 38 -9.87 11.95 -2.82
C LYS A 38 -11.36 11.82 -2.51
N LEU A 39 -11.79 10.62 -2.12
CA LEU A 39 -13.10 10.34 -1.53
C LEU A 39 -12.91 9.97 -0.06
N TYR A 40 -13.55 10.72 0.82
CA TYR A 40 -13.49 10.43 2.26
C TYR A 40 -14.55 9.41 2.62
N LEU A 41 -14.17 8.13 2.77
CA LEU A 41 -15.06 7.02 3.06
C LEU A 41 -14.61 6.29 4.33
N THR A 42 -15.58 5.74 5.05
CA THR A 42 -15.30 4.72 6.08
C THR A 42 -15.47 3.36 5.42
N LEU A 43 -14.34 2.71 5.11
CA LEU A 43 -14.30 1.39 4.48
C LEU A 43 -13.95 0.31 5.51
N ASP A 44 -14.56 -0.86 5.38
CA ASP A 44 -14.15 -2.05 6.12
C ASP A 44 -13.08 -2.81 5.32
N PHE A 45 -11.83 -2.63 5.73
CA PHE A 45 -10.68 -3.26 5.07
C PHE A 45 -10.42 -4.69 5.52
N THR A 46 -11.23 -5.26 6.42
CA THR A 46 -11.00 -6.62 6.92
C THR A 46 -10.96 -7.67 5.80
N LEU A 47 -11.78 -7.47 4.76
CA LEU A 47 -11.80 -8.30 3.55
C LEU A 47 -10.50 -8.23 2.74
N TRP A 48 -9.73 -7.14 2.87
CA TRP A 48 -8.48 -6.92 2.15
C TRP A 48 -7.23 -7.21 2.98
N ASN A 49 -7.38 -7.68 4.22
CA ASN A 49 -6.26 -8.09 5.07
C ASN A 49 -5.35 -9.13 4.39
N GLY A 50 -5.94 -10.02 3.58
CA GLY A 50 -5.19 -10.98 2.77
C GLY A 50 -4.24 -10.31 1.78
N TYR A 51 -4.69 -9.25 1.11
CA TYR A 51 -3.86 -8.48 0.17
C TYR A 51 -2.80 -7.65 0.89
N ALA A 52 -3.14 -7.05 2.03
CA ALA A 52 -2.19 -6.29 2.86
C ALA A 52 -0.92 -7.08 3.20
N ASN A 53 -1.02 -8.41 3.36
CA ASN A 53 0.13 -9.28 3.60
C ASN A 53 1.21 -9.18 2.52
N LEU A 54 0.87 -8.88 1.27
CA LEU A 54 1.84 -8.72 0.19
C LEU A 54 2.81 -7.55 0.48
N ALA A 55 2.27 -6.42 0.96
CA ALA A 55 3.09 -5.30 1.40
C ALA A 55 3.87 -5.62 2.69
N ILE A 56 3.24 -6.32 3.65
CA ILE A 56 3.88 -6.70 4.92
C ILE A 56 5.10 -7.60 4.67
N TYR A 57 4.99 -8.58 3.78
CA TYR A 57 6.10 -9.46 3.43
C TYR A 57 7.24 -8.68 2.77
N ASN A 58 6.94 -7.77 1.85
CA ASN A 58 7.95 -6.90 1.25
C ASN A 58 8.62 -5.99 2.29
N ALA A 59 7.85 -5.39 3.21
CA ALA A 59 8.41 -4.53 4.25
C ALA A 59 9.33 -5.29 5.21
N ASN A 60 8.92 -6.47 5.67
CA ASN A 60 9.71 -7.28 6.59
C ASN A 60 10.95 -7.89 5.91
N TYR A 61 10.84 -8.26 4.63
CA TYR A 61 12.00 -8.66 3.85
C TYR A 61 12.98 -7.50 3.64
N MET A 62 12.48 -6.30 3.34
CA MET A 62 13.31 -5.11 3.20
C MET A 62 13.96 -4.71 4.54
N SER A 63 13.26 -4.84 5.66
CA SER A 63 13.80 -4.63 7.01
C SER A 63 14.98 -5.58 7.28
N THR A 64 14.87 -6.83 6.82
CA THR A 64 15.96 -7.82 6.86
C THR A 64 17.17 -7.40 6.02
N ILE A 65 16.95 -6.91 4.80
CA ILE A 65 18.03 -6.42 3.94
C ILE A 65 18.74 -5.23 4.61
N ILE A 66 17.99 -4.27 5.17
CA ILE A 66 18.56 -3.10 5.87
C ILE A 66 19.44 -3.55 7.03
N TYR A 67 18.94 -4.46 7.88
CA TYR A 67 19.72 -4.99 9.00
C TYR A 67 21.02 -5.67 8.54
N GLN A 68 20.93 -6.57 7.56
CA GLN A 68 22.09 -7.32 7.06
C GLN A 68 23.18 -6.42 6.47
N ASN A 69 22.78 -5.28 5.92
CA ASN A 69 23.69 -4.30 5.34
C ASN A 69 24.02 -3.14 6.30
N LYS A 70 23.65 -3.25 7.59
CA LYS A 70 23.90 -2.23 8.62
C LYS A 70 23.38 -0.84 8.20
N GLY A 71 22.26 -0.81 7.48
CA GLY A 71 21.65 0.40 6.94
C GLY A 71 22.25 0.95 5.65
N ILE A 72 23.32 0.38 5.11
CA ILE A 72 24.04 0.89 3.92
C ILE A 72 23.60 0.11 2.68
N LEU A 73 22.71 0.69 1.86
CA LEU A 73 22.11 0.00 0.71
C LEU A 73 22.78 0.32 -0.64
N GLU A 74 23.82 1.15 -0.66
CA GLU A 74 24.44 1.64 -1.89
C GLU A 74 25.07 0.54 -2.76
N SER A 75 25.52 -0.55 -2.15
CA SER A 75 26.09 -1.69 -2.89
C SER A 75 25.03 -2.55 -3.59
N ILE A 76 23.76 -2.39 -3.22
CA ILE A 76 22.66 -3.18 -3.78
C ILE A 76 22.20 -2.51 -5.09
N PRO A 77 22.11 -3.26 -6.20
CA PRO A 77 21.58 -2.74 -7.46
C PRO A 77 20.12 -2.31 -7.32
N ASP A 78 19.74 -1.15 -7.87
CA ASP A 78 18.37 -0.61 -7.75
C ASP A 78 17.31 -1.58 -8.24
N LEU A 79 17.64 -2.35 -9.29
CA LEU A 79 16.76 -3.37 -9.85
C LEU A 79 16.28 -4.37 -8.80
N THR A 80 17.04 -4.59 -7.73
CA THR A 80 16.63 -5.44 -6.59
C THR A 80 15.35 -4.91 -5.95
N PHE A 81 15.25 -3.61 -5.71
CA PHE A 81 14.09 -2.99 -5.08
C PHE A 81 12.90 -2.93 -6.03
N PHE A 82 13.14 -2.65 -7.32
CA PHE A 82 12.09 -2.79 -8.34
C PHE A 82 11.58 -4.23 -8.47
N ASN A 83 12.44 -5.24 -8.31
CA ASN A 83 12.03 -6.64 -8.37
C ASN A 83 11.12 -7.01 -7.18
N LEU A 84 11.34 -6.43 -6.00
CA LEU A 84 10.46 -6.65 -4.84
C LEU A 84 9.04 -6.13 -5.13
N ALA A 85 8.92 -4.92 -5.66
CA ALA A 85 7.65 -4.37 -6.12
C ALA A 85 7.03 -5.23 -7.24
N ARG A 86 7.83 -5.59 -8.26
CA ARG A 86 7.37 -6.39 -9.40
C ARG A 86 6.80 -7.73 -9.00
N ASN A 87 7.46 -8.44 -8.08
CA ASN A 87 7.05 -9.78 -7.69
C ASN A 87 5.64 -9.78 -7.10
N VAL A 88 5.25 -8.74 -6.35
CA VAL A 88 3.88 -8.58 -5.85
C VAL A 88 2.87 -8.45 -6.98
N VAL A 89 3.15 -7.62 -7.99
CA VAL A 89 2.25 -7.45 -9.15
C VAL A 89 2.19 -8.72 -10.01
N MET A 90 3.30 -9.48 -10.10
CA MET A 90 3.36 -10.73 -10.86
C MET A 90 2.54 -11.86 -10.23
N THR A 91 2.50 -11.94 -8.89
CA THR A 91 1.82 -13.02 -8.15
C THR A 91 0.51 -12.59 -7.53
N GLY A 92 0.22 -11.29 -7.55
CA GLY A 92 -0.97 -10.69 -6.98
C GLY A 92 -2.22 -11.05 -7.77
N SER A 93 -3.36 -10.89 -7.10
CA SER A 93 -4.67 -10.97 -7.74
C SER A 93 -4.89 -9.74 -8.64
N PRO A 94 -5.78 -9.79 -9.65
CA PRO A 94 -6.10 -8.62 -10.49
C PRO A 94 -6.49 -7.35 -9.72
N GLN A 95 -6.93 -7.50 -8.46
CA GLN A 95 -7.27 -6.40 -7.55
C GLN A 95 -6.06 -5.62 -7.08
N VAL A 96 -4.87 -6.23 -7.04
CA VAL A 96 -3.61 -5.54 -6.73
C VAL A 96 -3.12 -4.89 -8.02
N PHE A 97 -3.44 -3.61 -8.19
CA PHE A 97 -3.06 -2.85 -9.37
C PHE A 97 -1.54 -2.66 -9.46
N SER A 98 -0.93 -2.37 -8.32
CA SER A 98 0.48 -2.00 -8.23
C SER A 98 1.08 -2.39 -6.88
N SER A 99 2.40 -2.27 -6.80
CA SER A 99 3.14 -2.33 -5.55
C SER A 99 4.37 -1.46 -5.62
N GLY A 100 4.85 -0.99 -4.47
CA GLY A 100 6.09 -0.24 -4.41
C GLY A 100 6.75 -0.26 -3.04
N LEU A 101 7.91 0.37 -3.01
CA LEU A 101 8.62 0.78 -1.81
C LEU A 101 8.83 2.29 -1.92
N ALA A 102 8.85 2.99 -0.80
CA ALA A 102 9.26 4.40 -0.74
C ALA A 102 10.15 4.59 0.48
N PHE A 103 11.36 5.08 0.28
CA PHE A 103 12.39 5.10 1.33
C PHE A 103 12.54 6.47 1.97
N GLU A 104 13.01 6.47 3.23
CA GLU A 104 13.48 7.68 3.89
C GLU A 104 14.68 8.28 3.14
N PRO A 105 14.83 9.62 3.08
CA PRO A 105 15.92 10.27 2.34
C PRO A 105 17.33 9.87 2.78
N ASP A 106 17.50 9.43 4.02
CA ASP A 106 18.80 9.04 4.58
C ASP A 106 19.20 7.59 4.26
N VAL A 107 18.33 6.82 3.60
CA VAL A 107 18.57 5.41 3.27
C VAL A 107 19.54 5.25 2.09
N PHE A 108 19.52 6.19 1.15
CA PHE A 108 20.38 6.16 -0.04
C PHE A 108 21.11 7.49 -0.21
N SER A 109 22.42 7.51 0.02
CA SER A 109 23.22 8.73 -0.19
C SER A 109 23.24 9.24 -1.64
N ARG A 110 22.95 8.37 -2.62
CA ARG A 110 22.92 8.70 -4.06
C ARG A 110 21.62 9.35 -4.53
N TYR A 111 20.55 9.32 -3.74
CA TYR A 111 19.22 9.78 -4.14
C TYR A 111 18.66 10.79 -3.15
N LYS A 112 17.96 11.82 -3.65
CA LYS A 112 17.18 12.72 -2.78
C LYS A 112 15.90 12.06 -2.27
N ALA A 113 15.33 11.20 -3.11
CA ALA A 113 14.18 10.37 -2.84
C ALA A 113 14.28 9.17 -3.78
N PHE A 114 13.76 8.02 -3.36
CA PHE A 114 13.76 6.80 -4.17
C PHE A 114 12.53 5.97 -3.80
N ALA A 115 11.67 5.72 -4.79
CA ALA A 115 10.43 5.01 -4.60
C ALA A 115 10.18 4.01 -5.75
N PRO A 116 10.85 2.84 -5.74
CA PRO A 116 10.68 1.85 -6.78
C PRO A 116 9.28 1.26 -6.76
N TYR A 117 8.60 1.38 -7.90
CA TYR A 117 7.19 1.05 -8.07
C TYR A 117 7.00 0.17 -9.31
N ALA A 118 6.04 -0.74 -9.22
CA ALA A 118 5.66 -1.64 -10.28
C ALA A 118 4.14 -1.62 -10.46
N TYR A 119 3.67 -1.63 -11.70
CA TYR A 119 2.24 -1.69 -12.02
C TYR A 119 2.01 -2.41 -13.34
N TYR A 120 0.84 -3.06 -13.47
CA TYR A 120 0.45 -3.75 -14.69
C TYR A 120 -0.43 -2.84 -15.56
N LYS A 121 -0.09 -2.68 -16.84
CA LYS A 121 -0.93 -1.96 -17.81
C LYS A 121 -0.70 -2.48 -19.23
N ASN A 122 -1.77 -2.75 -19.98
CA ASN A 122 -1.71 -3.20 -21.38
C ASN A 122 -0.81 -4.43 -21.60
N GLY A 123 -0.93 -5.47 -20.77
CA GLY A 123 -0.16 -6.72 -20.95
C GLY A 123 1.28 -6.68 -20.46
N VAL A 124 1.72 -5.57 -19.86
CA VAL A 124 3.12 -5.36 -19.47
C VAL A 124 3.20 -4.83 -18.04
N ILE A 125 4.08 -5.42 -17.24
CA ILE A 125 4.47 -4.85 -15.94
C ILE A 125 5.55 -3.81 -16.18
N ARG A 126 5.26 -2.57 -15.78
CA ARG A 126 6.18 -1.45 -15.87
C ARG A 126 6.83 -1.20 -14.52
N LEU A 127 8.10 -0.80 -14.55
CA LEU A 127 8.87 -0.40 -13.37
C LEU A 127 9.16 1.08 -13.49
N TYR A 128 8.90 1.85 -12.43
CA TYR A 128 9.04 3.29 -12.42
C TYR A 128 9.43 3.79 -11.03
N ASP A 129 10.28 4.82 -10.94
CA ASP A 129 10.60 5.46 -9.67
C ASP A 129 9.60 6.60 -9.42
N LEU A 130 8.64 6.40 -8.52
CA LEU A 130 7.58 7.38 -8.24
C LEU A 130 8.12 8.73 -7.78
N SER A 131 9.31 8.75 -7.18
CA SER A 131 9.94 9.99 -6.70
C SER A 131 10.27 10.98 -7.82
N LEU A 132 10.31 10.49 -9.07
CA LEU A 132 10.51 11.33 -10.27
C LEU A 132 9.25 12.09 -10.68
N SER A 133 8.07 11.67 -10.22
CA SER A 133 6.80 12.32 -10.53
C SER A 133 6.35 13.30 -9.46
N TYR A 134 6.56 12.97 -8.18
CA TYR A 134 6.25 13.87 -7.07
C TYR A 134 7.11 13.55 -5.84
N VAL A 135 7.19 14.54 -4.93
CA VAL A 135 7.91 14.40 -3.66
C VAL A 135 6.94 13.89 -2.60
N TYR A 136 6.88 12.57 -2.42
CA TYR A 136 5.93 11.91 -1.50
C TYR A 136 6.11 12.32 -0.02
N GLN A 137 7.29 12.83 0.36
CA GLN A 137 7.56 13.29 1.72
C GLN A 137 6.83 14.60 2.07
N THR A 138 6.46 15.41 1.07
CA THR A 138 5.84 16.73 1.30
C THR A 138 4.54 16.93 0.53
N SER A 139 4.18 15.99 -0.34
CA SER A 139 2.93 16.04 -1.10
C SER A 139 1.73 15.82 -0.17
N VAL A 140 0.73 16.70 -0.30
CA VAL A 140 -0.56 16.60 0.41
C VAL A 140 -1.35 15.34 0.03
N ASP A 141 -1.02 14.75 -1.12
CA ASP A 141 -1.68 13.57 -1.65
C ASP A 141 -1.01 12.26 -1.23
N SER A 142 0.11 12.32 -0.50
CA SER A 142 0.91 11.15 -0.11
C SER A 142 0.63 10.68 1.32
N GLU A 143 -0.65 10.60 1.68
CA GLU A 143 -1.08 10.21 3.02
C GLU A 143 -0.71 8.78 3.39
N TRP A 144 -0.61 7.91 2.39
CA TRP A 144 -0.06 6.57 2.51
C TRP A 144 1.41 6.56 2.97
N TYR A 145 2.13 7.68 2.90
CA TYR A 145 3.49 7.81 3.41
C TYR A 145 3.52 8.51 4.77
N TYR A 146 3.05 9.75 4.84
CA TYR A 146 3.24 10.61 6.01
C TYR A 146 2.48 10.12 7.26
N ASN A 147 1.41 9.34 7.11
CA ASN A 147 0.71 8.74 8.26
C ASN A 147 1.54 7.68 8.99
N LEU A 148 2.60 7.15 8.38
CA LEU A 148 3.53 6.20 9.01
C LEU A 148 4.84 6.86 9.42
N GLU A 149 5.35 7.76 8.57
CA GLU A 149 6.56 8.55 8.87
C GLU A 149 6.40 9.37 10.16
N SER A 150 5.22 9.95 10.39
CA SER A 150 4.95 10.75 11.59
C SER A 150 4.72 9.93 12.88
N ARG A 151 4.64 8.60 12.81
CA ARG A 151 4.40 7.75 13.99
C ARG A 151 5.68 7.57 14.81
N LYS A 152 5.50 7.40 16.13
CA LYS A 152 6.57 6.99 17.03
C LYS A 152 6.65 5.47 17.08
N TRP A 153 7.81 4.93 16.75
CA TRP A 153 8.04 3.49 16.65
C TRP A 153 8.77 2.87 17.85
N ASP A 154 8.81 3.57 19.00
CA ASP A 154 9.51 3.13 20.22
C ASP A 154 9.11 1.71 20.68
N ASN A 155 7.88 1.28 20.38
CA ASN A 155 7.31 -0.02 20.73
C ASN A 155 7.13 -0.95 19.52
N ALA A 156 7.86 -0.73 18.43
CA ALA A 156 7.79 -1.61 17.25
C ALA A 156 8.05 -3.07 17.64
N SER A 157 7.29 -3.98 17.05
CA SER A 157 7.43 -5.41 17.33
C SER A 157 8.83 -5.89 16.94
N SER A 158 9.45 -6.69 17.81
CA SER A 158 10.75 -7.28 17.56
C SER A 158 10.75 -8.78 17.82
N ILE A 159 11.59 -9.50 17.10
CA ILE A 159 11.83 -10.92 17.31
C ILE A 159 13.34 -11.19 17.40
N VAL A 160 13.71 -12.11 18.28
CA VAL A 160 15.07 -12.63 18.37
C VAL A 160 15.19 -13.80 17.38
N THR A 161 16.12 -13.68 16.45
CA THR A 161 16.42 -14.68 15.43
C THR A 161 17.76 -15.32 15.75
N GLU A 162 17.78 -16.65 15.80
CA GLU A 162 19.01 -17.44 15.82
C GLU A 162 19.33 -17.85 14.38
N ARG A 163 20.58 -17.65 13.95
CA ARG A 163 20.99 -17.92 12.57
C ARG A 163 22.04 -19.02 12.56
N HIS A 164 21.70 -20.16 11.98
CA HIS A 164 22.65 -21.23 11.64
C HIS A 164 22.75 -21.32 10.12
N GLN A 165 23.88 -20.89 9.57
CA GLN A 165 24.08 -20.85 8.12
C GLN A 165 25.49 -21.26 7.72
N ARG A 166 25.62 -21.79 6.51
CA ARG A 166 26.91 -22.05 5.90
C ARG A 166 27.44 -20.77 5.23
N ASN A 167 28.72 -20.47 5.45
CA ASN A 167 29.46 -19.51 4.65
C ASN A 167 30.64 -20.23 3.97
N GLY A 168 30.48 -20.58 2.68
CA GLY A 168 31.46 -21.42 1.99
C GLY A 168 31.60 -22.79 2.64
N SER A 169 32.76 -23.10 3.22
CA SER A 169 32.99 -24.37 3.94
C SER A 169 32.84 -24.25 5.46
N THR A 170 32.58 -23.05 5.99
CA THR A 170 32.44 -22.82 7.45
C THR A 170 30.98 -22.81 7.87
N ASP A 171 30.72 -23.32 9.07
CA ASP A 171 29.44 -23.15 9.76
C ASP A 171 29.47 -21.83 10.55
N ILE A 172 28.41 -21.04 10.44
CA ILE A 172 28.22 -19.78 11.16
C ILE A 172 26.98 -19.93 12.02
N GLN A 173 27.16 -19.72 13.31
CA GLN A 173 26.12 -19.62 14.30
C GLN A 173 26.16 -18.21 14.90
N ASP A 174 25.15 -17.40 14.59
CA ASP A 174 24.93 -16.13 15.29
C ASP A 174 23.79 -16.31 16.27
N GLU A 175 24.09 -16.02 17.53
CA GLU A 175 23.10 -16.02 18.60
C GLU A 175 22.48 -14.61 18.71
N ASN A 176 21.15 -14.58 18.90
CA ASN A 176 20.40 -13.41 19.35
C ASN A 176 20.41 -12.17 18.43
N ILE A 177 20.01 -12.33 17.17
CA ILE A 177 19.78 -11.21 16.24
C ILE A 177 18.41 -10.58 16.52
N VAL A 178 18.36 -9.35 17.01
CA VAL A 178 17.09 -8.62 17.22
C VAL A 178 16.66 -7.96 15.91
N MET A 179 15.51 -8.38 15.38
CA MET A 179 14.89 -7.84 14.18
C MET A 179 13.58 -7.15 14.51
N TYR A 180 13.41 -5.90 14.07
CA TYR A 180 12.12 -5.22 14.07
C TYR A 180 11.33 -5.60 12.82
N PHE A 181 10.04 -5.81 12.99
CA PHE A 181 9.14 -6.21 11.91
C PHE A 181 7.78 -5.54 12.06
N ALA A 182 7.14 -5.30 10.94
CA ALA A 182 5.81 -4.74 10.86
C ALA A 182 4.74 -5.83 10.83
N LYS A 183 3.61 -5.52 11.45
CA LYS A 183 2.37 -6.28 11.42
C LYS A 183 1.29 -5.48 10.71
N GLN A 184 0.16 -6.11 10.49
CA GLN A 184 -0.99 -5.48 9.84
C GLN A 184 -1.48 -4.22 10.59
N GLU A 185 -1.47 -4.24 11.93
CA GLU A 185 -1.87 -3.12 12.79
C GLU A 185 -0.91 -1.91 12.70
N ASP A 186 0.33 -2.12 12.25
CA ASP A 186 1.30 -1.06 12.02
C ASP A 186 1.04 -0.32 10.70
N GLY A 187 0.21 -0.88 9.82
CA GLY A 187 -0.08 -0.33 8.52
C GLY A 187 -1.06 0.86 8.53
N TYR A 188 -1.38 1.30 7.32
CA TYR A 188 -2.35 2.35 7.05
C TYR A 188 -2.98 2.12 5.68
N TRP A 189 -4.31 2.19 5.65
CA TRP A 189 -5.08 2.28 4.42
C TRP A 189 -5.40 3.76 4.15
N SER A 190 -5.10 4.22 2.93
CA SER A 190 -5.48 5.57 2.50
C SER A 190 -6.99 5.70 2.35
N GLN A 191 -7.47 6.92 2.27
CA GLN A 191 -8.72 7.23 1.61
C GLN A 191 -8.61 6.87 0.12
N PRO A 192 -9.71 6.44 -0.53
CA PRO A 192 -9.73 6.30 -1.97
C PRO A 192 -9.29 7.58 -2.67
N TYR A 193 -8.42 7.46 -3.65
CA TYR A 193 -7.92 8.58 -4.43
C TYR A 193 -7.85 8.22 -5.90
N PHE A 194 -7.93 9.23 -6.76
CA PHE A 194 -7.83 9.04 -8.20
C PHE A 194 -6.38 9.24 -8.63
N ASP A 195 -5.73 8.20 -9.18
CA ASP A 195 -4.33 8.24 -9.57
C ASP A 195 -4.17 8.77 -11.00
N CYS A 196 -3.98 10.08 -11.11
CA CYS A 196 -3.81 10.77 -12.38
C CYS A 196 -2.42 10.56 -13.00
N GLY A 197 -2.42 10.21 -14.29
CA GLY A 197 -1.23 10.19 -15.14
C GLY A 197 -0.62 8.81 -15.33
N PHE A 198 -0.62 7.95 -14.31
CA PHE A 198 -0.14 6.56 -14.46
C PHE A 198 -1.27 5.62 -14.86
N SER A 199 -2.31 5.55 -14.04
CA SER A 199 -3.36 4.55 -14.15
C SER A 199 -4.69 5.14 -14.60
N ASP A 200 -5.00 6.37 -14.19
CA ASP A 200 -6.30 7.04 -14.39
C ASP A 200 -7.47 6.20 -13.86
N ILE A 201 -7.28 5.56 -12.70
CA ILE A 201 -8.30 4.77 -11.98
C ILE A 201 -8.37 5.17 -10.49
N TRP A 202 -9.44 4.74 -9.83
CA TRP A 202 -9.58 4.88 -8.39
C TRP A 202 -8.79 3.81 -7.66
N LEU A 203 -7.97 4.23 -6.70
CA LEU A 203 -7.10 3.37 -5.91
C LEU A 203 -7.35 3.56 -4.41
N VAL A 204 -7.03 2.52 -3.65
CA VAL A 204 -6.75 2.63 -2.22
C VAL A 204 -5.38 2.03 -1.98
N THR A 205 -4.51 2.75 -1.28
CA THR A 205 -3.18 2.25 -0.92
C THR A 205 -3.19 1.66 0.47
N PHE A 206 -2.69 0.42 0.61
CA PHE A 206 -2.21 -0.06 1.90
C PHE A 206 -0.70 0.12 1.98
N SER A 207 -0.25 0.71 3.08
CA SER A 207 1.16 1.00 3.35
C SER A 207 1.54 0.48 4.73
N VAL A 208 2.78 0.05 4.89
CA VAL A 208 3.30 -0.59 6.11
C VAL A 208 4.77 -0.23 6.29
N PRO A 209 5.25 0.02 7.52
CA PRO A 209 6.59 0.57 7.72
C PRO A 209 7.68 -0.46 7.42
N ILE A 210 8.78 0.03 6.88
CA ILE A 210 10.06 -0.68 6.78
C ILE A 210 10.91 -0.23 7.96
N PHE A 211 11.44 -1.18 8.71
CA PHE A 211 12.28 -0.88 9.87
C PHE A 211 13.76 -1.11 9.61
N GLY A 212 14.56 -0.21 10.15
CA GLY A 212 15.98 -0.42 10.42
C GLY A 212 16.25 -0.26 11.92
N GLN A 213 17.52 -0.05 12.24
CA GLN A 213 17.97 0.29 13.58
C GLN A 213 18.75 1.60 13.56
N ASP A 214 18.59 2.40 14.61
CA ASP A 214 19.48 3.54 14.84
C ASP A 214 20.83 3.07 15.44
N ALA A 215 21.73 4.03 15.67
CA ALA A 215 23.06 3.74 16.25
C ALA A 215 23.00 3.13 17.67
N THR A 216 21.85 3.20 18.35
CA THR A 216 21.62 2.63 19.68
C THR A 216 20.92 1.27 19.64
N GLY A 217 20.59 0.77 18.44
CA GLY A 217 19.88 -0.49 18.23
C GLY A 217 18.36 -0.38 18.39
N LYS A 218 17.80 0.82 18.51
CA LYS A 218 16.35 1.07 18.59
C LYS A 218 15.71 1.07 17.20
N PRO A 219 14.40 0.80 17.09
CA PRO A 219 13.73 0.79 15.80
C PRO A 219 13.80 2.17 15.14
N ALA A 220 14.17 2.18 13.86
CA ALA A 220 14.17 3.37 13.03
C ALA A 220 13.24 3.16 11.84
N PHE A 221 12.35 4.11 11.57
CA PHE A 221 11.57 4.13 10.33
C PHE A 221 12.51 4.37 9.16
N LYS A 222 12.39 3.55 8.11
CA LYS A 222 13.24 3.62 6.91
C LYS A 222 12.44 3.75 5.62
N GLY A 223 11.14 3.94 5.73
CA GLY A 223 10.22 4.06 4.60
C GLY A 223 9.03 3.13 4.73
N VAL A 224 8.35 2.89 3.63
CA VAL A 224 7.16 2.03 3.56
C VAL A 224 7.26 1.05 2.40
N ALA A 225 6.66 -0.12 2.56
CA ALA A 225 6.21 -0.93 1.44
C ALA A 225 4.71 -0.71 1.28
N PHE A 226 4.21 -0.77 0.05
CA PHE A 226 2.80 -0.54 -0.22
C PHE A 226 2.29 -1.32 -1.43
N ILE A 227 0.96 -1.43 -1.49
CA ILE A 227 0.18 -1.92 -2.63
C ILE A 227 -0.95 -0.95 -2.91
N ASP A 228 -1.33 -0.82 -4.18
CA ASP A 228 -2.55 -0.12 -4.55
C ASP A 228 -3.60 -1.12 -5.01
N MET A 229 -4.79 -1.01 -4.42
CA MET A 229 -5.96 -1.82 -4.73
C MET A 229 -6.82 -1.09 -5.76
N ASN A 230 -7.17 -1.77 -6.86
CA ASN A 230 -8.06 -1.22 -7.88
C ASN A 230 -9.51 -1.20 -7.39
N LEU A 231 -10.10 0.00 -7.26
CA LEU A 231 -11.51 0.15 -6.91
C LEU A 231 -12.47 0.00 -8.08
N ASN A 232 -12.01 0.15 -9.32
CA ASN A 232 -12.88 0.03 -10.51
C ASN A 232 -13.34 -1.43 -10.74
N ASP A 233 -12.54 -2.42 -10.30
CA ASP A 233 -12.83 -3.86 -10.43
C ASP A 233 -13.29 -4.50 -9.10
N THR A 234 -13.55 -3.68 -8.09
CA THR A 234 -14.08 -4.11 -6.78
C THR A 234 -15.60 -4.25 -6.94
N ASP A 235 -16.17 -5.43 -6.67
CA ASP A 235 -17.61 -5.67 -6.78
C ASP A 235 -18.37 -4.78 -5.79
N ILE A 236 -19.31 -4.00 -6.31
CA ILE A 236 -20.08 -3.01 -5.57
C ILE A 236 -21.36 -3.70 -5.10
N ASN A 237 -21.23 -4.65 -4.20
CA ASN A 237 -22.39 -5.32 -3.63
C ASN A 237 -22.62 -4.84 -2.18
N GLN A 238 -23.41 -3.79 -2.01
CA GLN A 238 -23.71 -3.24 -0.67
C GLN A 238 -24.62 -4.13 0.19
N CYS A 239 -25.02 -5.32 -0.29
CA CYS A 239 -25.83 -6.27 0.46
C CYS A 239 -25.07 -6.97 1.57
N ASP A 240 -25.83 -7.34 2.60
CA ASP A 240 -25.40 -8.34 3.58
C ASP A 240 -25.38 -9.74 2.92
N LEU A 241 -24.62 -10.67 3.49
CA LEU A 241 -24.63 -12.06 3.03
C LEU A 241 -25.95 -12.73 3.39
N ASP A 242 -26.58 -13.41 2.43
CA ASP A 242 -27.53 -14.47 2.77
C ASP A 242 -26.74 -15.67 3.33
N ASP A 243 -27.31 -16.40 4.29
CA ASP A 243 -26.64 -17.51 4.99
C ASP A 243 -26.14 -18.64 4.06
N ASP A 244 -26.55 -18.63 2.78
CA ASP A 244 -26.23 -19.64 1.75
C ASP A 244 -25.22 -19.15 0.69
N ASP A 245 -24.67 -17.94 0.78
CA ASP A 245 -23.79 -17.37 -0.25
C ASP A 245 -22.29 -17.69 0.00
N GLU A 246 -21.84 -18.85 -0.50
CA GLU A 246 -20.43 -19.28 -0.51
C GLU A 246 -19.60 -18.69 -1.69
N SER A 247 -20.03 -17.57 -2.29
CA SER A 247 -19.38 -17.05 -3.49
C SER A 247 -18.02 -16.37 -3.23
N ILE A 248 -17.09 -16.60 -4.16
CA ILE A 248 -15.72 -16.05 -4.22
C ILE A 248 -15.70 -14.51 -4.25
N ASP A 249 -16.83 -13.86 -4.58
CA ASP A 249 -16.99 -12.40 -4.65
C ASP A 249 -17.00 -11.70 -3.28
N ILE A 250 -17.03 -12.45 -2.18
CA ILE A 250 -16.88 -11.91 -0.81
C ILE A 250 -15.62 -11.06 -0.66
N PHE A 251 -14.51 -11.45 -1.31
CA PHE A 251 -13.22 -10.75 -1.18
C PHE A 251 -13.16 -9.42 -1.95
N LEU A 252 -14.14 -9.16 -2.82
CA LEU A 252 -14.15 -8.03 -3.74
C LEU A 252 -14.99 -6.86 -3.27
N ASN A 253 -15.57 -6.90 -2.08
CA ASN A 253 -16.71 -6.06 -1.78
C ASN A 253 -16.49 -5.17 -0.55
N VAL A 254 -15.64 -4.16 -0.73
CA VAL A 254 -15.28 -3.17 0.32
C VAL A 254 -16.45 -2.25 0.71
N PHE A 255 -17.54 -2.26 -0.08
CA PHE A 255 -18.78 -1.54 0.17
C PHE A 255 -19.85 -2.41 0.86
N ARG A 256 -19.51 -3.63 1.27
CA ARG A 256 -20.42 -4.49 2.04
C ARG A 256 -20.90 -3.81 3.32
N GLY A 257 -22.17 -3.99 3.66
CA GLY A 257 -22.72 -3.51 4.93
C GLY A 257 -22.73 -1.98 5.05
N THR A 258 -22.55 -1.23 3.96
CA THR A 258 -22.75 0.23 3.92
C THR A 258 -24.22 0.63 3.76
N HIS A 259 -25.12 -0.37 3.84
CA HIS A 259 -26.57 -0.27 3.98
C HIS A 259 -27.31 0.23 2.73
N GLU A 260 -27.40 -0.55 1.66
CA GLU A 260 -28.58 -0.69 0.76
C GLU A 260 -28.26 -1.62 -0.42
N CYS A 261 -28.89 -2.81 -0.45
CA CYS A 261 -28.94 -3.64 -1.65
C CYS A 261 -29.56 -2.87 -2.81
N LEU A 262 -28.86 -2.79 -3.95
CA LEU A 262 -29.50 -2.38 -5.20
C LEU A 262 -30.45 -3.51 -5.65
N PRO A 263 -31.65 -3.21 -6.17
CA PRO A 263 -32.64 -4.23 -6.52
C PRO A 263 -32.27 -5.31 -7.56
N ASP A 264 -31.05 -5.38 -8.12
CA ASP A 264 -30.72 -6.32 -9.21
C ASP A 264 -29.33 -7.01 -9.08
N THR A 265 -28.93 -7.43 -7.88
CA THR A 265 -27.90 -8.49 -7.72
C THR A 265 -28.53 -9.86 -7.51
N LYS A 266 -29.57 -10.19 -8.29
CA LYS A 266 -29.94 -11.59 -8.51
C LYS A 266 -29.22 -12.08 -9.76
N VAL A 267 -28.18 -12.88 -9.57
CA VAL A 267 -27.68 -13.75 -10.63
C VAL A 267 -28.85 -14.65 -11.01
N ASN A 268 -29.33 -14.53 -12.26
CA ASN A 268 -30.25 -15.52 -12.83
C ASN A 268 -29.53 -16.85 -13.05
#